data_AF-A0A8T4PCA7-F1
#
_entry.id   AF-A0A8T4PCA7-F1
#
_cell.length_a   1.000
_cell.length_b   1.000
_cell.length_c   1.000
_cell.angle_alpha   90.00
_cell.angle_beta   90.00
_cell.angle_gamma   90.00
#
_symmetry.space_group_name_H-M   'P 1'
#
loop_
_entity.id
_entity.type
_entity.pdbx_description
1 polymer ?
#
loop_
_entity_poly.entity_id
_entity_poly.type
_entity_poly.pdbx_seq_one_letter_code
_entity_poly.pdbx_strand_id
1 'polypeptide(L)'
;MGLEDRFNQALERWIAHCGSPNIQASSSALSAITCYAYKQIVEMGLEALPLIREVYDRATFDDGAFSTLRLHGLVLAVREIAGDDFKIPIELQGNMPAVEEYTKRWLDENGYGYGSDDGHIFHSE
;
A
#
# COMPACT_ATOMS: atom_id res chain seq x y z
N MET A 1 -23.10 10.49 -11.67
CA MET A 1 -21.69 10.90 -11.55
C MET A 1 -20.97 9.78 -10.82
N GLY A 2 -19.91 9.23 -11.40
CA GLY A 2 -19.21 8.05 -10.86
C GLY A 2 -18.40 8.37 -9.59
N LEU A 3 -17.87 7.34 -8.93
CA LEU A 3 -16.96 7.50 -7.78
C LEU A 3 -15.70 8.29 -8.20
N GLU A 4 -15.14 7.96 -9.36
CA GLU A 4 -13.97 8.64 -9.93
C GLU A 4 -14.22 10.13 -10.19
N ASP A 5 -15.35 10.46 -10.81
CA ASP A 5 -15.75 11.86 -11.03
C ASP A 5 -15.89 12.64 -9.72
N ARG A 6 -16.51 12.01 -8.70
CA ARG A 6 -16.69 12.62 -7.36
C ARG A 6 -15.35 12.83 -6.67
N PHE A 7 -14.44 11.85 -6.77
CA PHE A 7 -13.09 11.94 -6.25
C PHE A 7 -12.30 13.07 -6.92
N ASN A 8 -12.29 13.11 -8.25
CA ASN A 8 -11.58 14.14 -9.01
C ASN A 8 -12.11 15.54 -8.70
N GLN A 9 -13.43 15.70 -8.58
CA GLN A 9 -14.03 16.97 -8.18
C GLN A 9 -13.65 17.39 -6.76
N ALA A 10 -13.60 16.45 -5.80
CA ALA A 10 -13.16 16.74 -4.44
C ALA A 10 -11.66 17.08 -4.40
N LEU A 11 -10.84 16.37 -5.20
CA LEU A 11 -9.41 16.61 -5.34
C LEU A 11 -9.12 18.01 -5.87
N GLU A 12 -9.77 18.43 -6.95
CA GLU A 12 -9.62 19.78 -7.51
C GLU A 12 -9.96 20.87 -6.48
N ARG A 13 -11.05 20.68 -5.72
CA ARG A 13 -11.46 21.61 -4.67
C ARG A 13 -10.46 21.65 -3.52
N TRP A 14 -9.88 20.52 -3.15
CA TRP A 14 -8.87 20.45 -2.11
C TRP A 14 -7.55 21.11 -2.55
N ILE A 15 -7.12 20.90 -3.81
CA ILE A 15 -5.94 21.56 -4.38
C ILE A 15 -6.15 23.07 -4.41
N ALA A 16 -7.30 23.56 -4.87
CA ALA A 16 -7.63 24.98 -4.86
C ALA A 16 -7.64 25.59 -3.45
N HIS A 17 -8.18 24.85 -2.46
CA HIS A 17 -8.12 25.24 -1.06
C HIS A 17 -6.68 25.35 -0.56
N CYS A 18 -5.85 24.34 -0.85
CA CYS A 18 -4.44 24.34 -0.47
C CYS A 18 -3.67 25.48 -1.12
N GLY A 19 -3.99 25.86 -2.36
CA GLY A 19 -3.37 26.98 -3.08
C GLY A 19 -3.76 28.37 -2.58
N SER A 20 -4.72 28.48 -1.65
CA SER A 20 -5.15 29.78 -1.11
C SER A 20 -4.06 30.41 -0.22
N PRO A 21 -3.81 31.73 -0.29
CA PRO A 21 -2.72 32.39 0.44
C PRO A 21 -2.75 32.14 1.95
N ASN A 22 -3.94 32.08 2.54
CA ASN A 22 -4.11 31.83 3.98
C ASN A 22 -3.71 30.40 4.39
N ILE A 23 -3.82 29.44 3.47
CA ILE A 23 -3.46 28.04 3.71
C ILE A 23 -1.98 27.82 3.42
N GLN A 24 -1.45 28.42 2.36
CA GLN A 24 -0.01 28.40 2.05
C GLN A 24 0.85 29.09 3.13
N ALA A 25 0.34 30.16 3.73
CA ALA A 25 1.02 30.86 4.82
C ALA A 25 0.86 30.17 6.19
N SER A 26 0.03 29.13 6.28
CA SER A 26 -0.17 28.38 7.53
C SER A 26 0.98 27.42 7.77
N SER A 27 1.52 27.41 8.99
CA SER A 27 2.50 26.42 9.43
C SER A 27 1.86 25.12 9.92
N SER A 28 0.54 25.00 9.85
CA SER A 28 -0.22 23.87 10.39
C SER A 28 -0.89 23.06 9.28
N ALA A 29 -0.65 21.75 9.26
CA ALA A 29 -1.35 20.83 8.37
C ALA A 29 -2.89 20.83 8.60
N LEU A 30 -3.35 21.24 9.80
CA LEU A 30 -4.78 21.34 10.14
C LEU A 30 -5.55 22.25 9.17
N SER A 31 -4.92 23.31 8.64
CA SER A 31 -5.60 24.22 7.71
C SER A 31 -5.88 23.57 6.35
N ALA A 32 -5.08 22.58 5.96
CA ALA A 32 -5.29 21.82 4.73
C ALA A 32 -6.30 20.66 4.91
N ILE A 33 -6.24 19.96 6.05
CA ILE A 33 -7.03 18.74 6.29
C ILE A 33 -8.42 18.98 6.91
N THR A 34 -8.70 20.17 7.43
CA THR A 34 -10.05 20.50 7.95
C THR A 34 -11.04 20.92 6.86
N CYS A 35 -10.56 21.11 5.62
CA CYS A 35 -11.40 21.44 4.47
C CYS A 35 -12.40 20.32 4.16
N TYR A 36 -13.62 20.72 3.80
CA TYR A 36 -14.69 19.79 3.44
C TYR A 36 -14.32 18.86 2.29
N ALA A 37 -13.60 19.37 1.29
CA ALA A 37 -13.14 18.57 0.15
C ALA A 37 -12.18 17.45 0.57
N TYR A 38 -11.27 17.71 1.51
CA TYR A 38 -10.39 16.69 2.09
C TYR A 38 -11.19 15.63 2.83
N LYS A 39 -12.18 16.03 3.65
CA LYS A 39 -13.03 15.09 4.38
C LYS A 39 -13.80 14.17 3.43
N GLN A 40 -14.34 14.70 2.33
CA GLN A 40 -15.01 13.88 1.31
C GLN A 40 -14.07 12.84 0.69
N ILE A 41 -12.82 13.21 0.39
CA ILE A 41 -11.81 12.27 -0.14
C ILE A 41 -11.57 11.13 0.88
N VAL A 42 -11.40 11.47 2.15
CA VAL A 42 -11.19 10.49 3.22
C VAL A 42 -12.42 9.59 3.41
N GLU A 43 -13.62 10.15 3.42
CA GLU A 43 -14.88 9.40 3.51
C GLU A 43 -15.02 8.41 2.35
N MET A 44 -14.74 8.83 1.12
CA MET A 44 -14.74 7.93 -0.05
C MET A 44 -13.68 6.83 0.08
N GLY A 45 -12.51 7.14 0.62
CA GLY A 45 -11.49 6.14 0.94
C GLY A 45 -11.96 5.13 2.00
N LEU A 46 -12.58 5.61 3.08
CA LEU A 46 -13.13 4.76 4.14
C LEU A 46 -14.29 3.88 3.66
N GLU A 47 -15.12 4.35 2.73
CA GLU A 47 -16.18 3.56 2.10
C GLU A 47 -15.60 2.51 1.13
N ALA A 48 -14.54 2.84 0.42
CA ALA A 48 -13.89 1.94 -0.52
C ALA A 48 -13.05 0.86 0.17
N LEU A 49 -12.44 1.15 1.32
CA LEU A 49 -11.54 0.23 2.03
C LEU A 49 -12.18 -1.14 2.35
N PRO A 50 -13.40 -1.23 2.92
CA PRO A 50 -14.08 -2.50 3.14
C PRO A 50 -14.35 -3.27 1.85
N LEU A 51 -14.66 -2.58 0.74
CA LEU A 51 -14.90 -3.21 -0.56
C LEU A 51 -13.61 -3.74 -1.17
N ILE A 52 -12.52 -2.99 -1.05
CA ILE A 52 -11.18 -3.43 -1.42
C ILE A 52 -10.77 -4.63 -0.56
N ARG A 53 -11.09 -4.59 0.74
CA ARG A 53 -10.84 -5.70 1.66
C ARG A 53 -11.69 -6.93 1.34
N GLU A 54 -12.94 -6.76 0.96
CA GLU A 54 -13.82 -7.86 0.52
C GLU A 54 -13.32 -8.49 -0.79
N VAL A 55 -12.86 -7.66 -1.73
CA VAL A 55 -12.18 -8.13 -2.95
C VAL A 55 -10.88 -8.84 -2.61
N TYR A 56 -10.08 -8.31 -1.67
CA TYR A 56 -8.86 -8.94 -1.17
C TYR A 56 -9.17 -10.30 -0.55
N ASP A 57 -10.09 -10.35 0.43
CA ASP A 57 -10.47 -11.56 1.16
C ASP A 57 -11.01 -12.61 0.18
N ARG A 58 -11.96 -12.25 -0.70
CA ARG A 58 -12.48 -13.16 -1.73
C ARG A 58 -11.41 -13.65 -2.71
N ALA A 59 -10.50 -12.79 -3.12
CA ALA A 59 -9.42 -13.15 -4.04
C ALA A 59 -8.33 -14.01 -3.36
N THR A 60 -8.16 -13.94 -2.04
CA THR A 60 -7.32 -14.90 -1.29
C THR A 60 -7.93 -16.30 -1.22
N PHE A 61 -9.26 -16.43 -1.34
CA PHE A 61 -9.94 -17.73 -1.32
C PHE A 61 -10.17 -18.34 -2.71
N ASP A 62 -10.06 -17.56 -3.79
CA ASP A 62 -10.37 -18.00 -5.16
C ASP A 62 -9.19 -17.67 -6.13
N ASP A 63 -8.30 -18.65 -6.26
CA ASP A 63 -7.28 -18.88 -7.31
C ASP A 63 -6.51 -17.70 -7.93
N GLY A 64 -5.23 -17.58 -7.51
CA GLY A 64 -4.08 -17.34 -8.39
C GLY A 64 -3.82 -15.92 -8.93
N ALA A 65 -4.82 -15.05 -9.02
CA ALA A 65 -4.69 -13.76 -9.72
C ALA A 65 -3.85 -12.69 -8.99
N PHE A 66 -3.62 -12.85 -7.67
CA PHE A 66 -2.92 -11.83 -6.85
C PHE A 66 -1.72 -12.33 -6.05
N SER A 67 -1.15 -13.50 -6.41
CA SER A 67 0.18 -13.93 -5.92
C SER A 67 1.23 -12.81 -6.08
N THR A 68 1.12 -12.01 -7.15
CA THR A 68 1.98 -10.86 -7.43
C THR A 68 1.88 -9.73 -6.39
N LEU A 69 0.68 -9.36 -5.89
CA LEU A 69 0.56 -8.26 -4.93
C LEU A 69 1.10 -8.64 -3.55
N ARG A 70 0.80 -9.86 -3.10
CA ARG A 70 1.33 -10.39 -1.85
C ARG A 70 2.85 -10.47 -1.90
N LEU A 71 3.38 -11.00 -3.00
CA LEU A 71 4.80 -11.05 -3.27
C LEU A 71 5.43 -9.65 -3.34
N HIS A 72 4.76 -8.70 -3.98
CA HIS A 72 5.25 -7.33 -4.07
C HIS A 72 5.34 -6.68 -2.68
N GLY A 73 4.33 -6.87 -1.84
CA GLY A 73 4.33 -6.42 -0.44
C GLY A 73 5.47 -7.06 0.35
N LEU A 74 5.66 -8.37 0.23
CA LEU A 74 6.77 -9.10 0.86
C LEU A 74 8.14 -8.55 0.41
N VAL A 75 8.35 -8.38 -0.90
CA VAL A 75 9.61 -7.85 -1.46
C VAL A 75 9.88 -6.43 -0.98
N LEU A 76 8.85 -5.57 -0.91
CA LEU A 76 9.01 -4.21 -0.38
C LEU A 76 9.39 -4.21 1.09
N ALA A 77 8.72 -5.03 1.91
CA ALA A 77 9.04 -5.13 3.33
C ALA A 77 10.47 -5.64 3.57
N VAL A 78 10.95 -6.61 2.78
CA VAL A 78 12.36 -7.02 2.83
C VAL A 78 13.31 -5.89 2.40
N ARG A 79 12.97 -5.11 1.37
CA ARG A 79 13.77 -3.95 0.95
C ARG A 79 13.81 -2.84 2.00
N GLU A 80 12.76 -2.66 2.79
CA GLU A 80 12.78 -1.72 3.91
C GLU A 80 13.77 -2.13 5.01
N ILE A 81 13.98 -3.43 5.21
CA ILE A 81 14.94 -3.99 6.18
C ILE A 81 16.37 -3.96 5.62
N ALA A 82 16.55 -4.48 4.41
CA ALA A 82 17.86 -4.73 3.80
C ALA A 82 18.43 -3.52 3.04
N GLY A 83 17.58 -2.55 2.67
CA GLY A 83 17.95 -1.49 1.75
C GLY A 83 18.36 -2.04 0.37
N ASP A 84 19.45 -1.50 -0.18
CA ASP A 84 19.95 -1.83 -1.52
C ASP A 84 20.61 -3.22 -1.62
N ASP A 85 20.84 -3.90 -0.50
CA ASP A 85 21.49 -5.22 -0.46
C ASP A 85 20.56 -6.36 -0.92
N PHE A 86 19.24 -6.14 -0.87
CA PHE A 86 18.26 -7.11 -1.35
C PHE A 86 17.87 -6.87 -2.82
N LYS A 87 18.36 -7.74 -3.70
CA LYS A 87 18.08 -7.69 -5.14
C LYS A 87 17.54 -9.02 -5.63
N ILE A 88 16.37 -8.99 -6.27
CA ILE A 88 15.81 -10.16 -6.94
C ILE A 88 16.69 -10.50 -8.16
N PRO A 89 17.26 -11.72 -8.23
CA PRO A 89 18.04 -12.18 -9.37
C PRO A 89 17.23 -12.09 -10.66
N ILE A 90 17.88 -11.70 -11.76
CA ILE A 90 17.20 -11.46 -13.04
C ILE A 90 16.54 -12.74 -13.59
N GLU A 91 17.11 -13.90 -13.25
CA GLU A 91 16.63 -15.23 -13.63
C GLU A 91 15.30 -15.59 -12.95
N LEU A 92 14.99 -14.94 -11.82
CA LEU A 92 13.74 -15.16 -11.09
C LEU A 92 12.65 -14.16 -11.51
N GLN A 93 12.99 -13.10 -12.25
CA GLN A 93 12.01 -12.09 -12.67
C GLN A 93 10.91 -12.73 -13.53
N GLY A 94 9.65 -12.45 -13.18
CA GLY A 94 8.48 -13.03 -13.85
C GLY A 94 8.03 -14.38 -13.29
N ASN A 95 8.86 -15.08 -12.50
CA ASN A 95 8.51 -16.34 -11.84
C ASN A 95 8.11 -16.07 -10.37
N MET A 96 6.85 -15.69 -10.16
CA MET A 96 6.35 -15.24 -8.84
C MET A 96 6.60 -16.27 -7.71
N PRO A 97 6.33 -17.58 -7.88
CA PRO A 97 6.66 -18.56 -6.84
C PRO A 97 8.15 -18.60 -6.47
N ALA A 98 9.04 -18.49 -7.46
CA ALA A 98 10.49 -18.52 -7.20
C ALA A 98 11.00 -17.23 -6.52
N VAL A 99 10.42 -16.08 -6.85
CA VAL A 99 10.71 -14.81 -6.16
C VAL A 99 10.20 -14.87 -4.71
N GLU A 100 9.04 -15.48 -4.47
CA GLU A 100 8.49 -15.65 -3.13
C GLU A 100 9.39 -16.53 -2.27
N GLU A 101 9.80 -17.69 -2.80
CA GLU A 101 10.72 -18.60 -2.11
C GLU A 101 12.08 -17.95 -1.83
N TYR A 102 12.64 -17.24 -2.81
CA TYR A 102 13.89 -16.48 -2.64
C TYR A 102 13.77 -15.44 -1.52
N THR A 103 12.67 -14.71 -1.47
CA THR A 103 12.46 -13.63 -0.49
C THR A 103 12.25 -14.19 0.92
N LYS A 104 11.51 -15.31 1.05
CA LYS A 104 11.35 -16.01 2.33
C LYS A 104 12.68 -16.58 2.84
N ARG A 105 13.48 -17.19 1.96
CA ARG A 105 14.79 -17.71 2.35
C ARG A 105 15.72 -16.61 2.83
N TRP A 106 15.68 -15.42 2.20
CA TRP A 106 16.46 -14.28 2.69
C TRP A 106 16.05 -13.90 4.12
N LEU A 107 14.76 -13.87 4.43
CA LEU A 107 14.28 -13.59 5.78
C LEU A 107 14.83 -14.61 6.78
N ASP A 108 14.70 -15.91 6.47
CA ASP A 108 15.20 -17.00 7.33
C ASP A 108 16.72 -16.88 7.58
N GLU A 109 17.50 -16.61 6.52
CA GLU A 109 18.96 -16.46 6.59
C GLU A 109 19.40 -15.22 7.41
N ASN A 110 18.53 -14.22 7.55
CA ASN A 110 18.80 -12.98 8.28
C ASN A 110 18.09 -12.92 9.64
N GLY A 111 17.52 -14.03 10.11
CA GLY A 111 16.88 -14.10 11.43
C GLY A 111 15.51 -13.44 11.49
N TYR A 112 14.78 -13.40 10.39
CA TYR A 112 13.41 -12.90 10.32
C TYR A 112 12.43 -14.02 9.99
N GLY A 113 11.23 -13.96 10.55
CA GLY A 113 10.11 -14.83 10.26
C GLY A 113 9.01 -14.11 9.50
N TYR A 114 8.21 -14.86 8.73
CA TYR A 114 7.08 -14.34 7.96
C TYR A 114 5.77 -15.01 8.40
N GLY A 115 4.85 -14.23 8.98
CA GLY A 115 3.51 -14.66 9.35
C GLY A 115 2.65 -14.90 8.10
N SER A 116 2.32 -16.16 7.82
CA SER A 116 1.53 -16.54 6.63
C SER A 116 0.09 -16.04 6.64
N ASP A 117 -0.43 -15.61 7.79
CA ASP A 117 -1.86 -15.40 7.99
C ASP A 117 -2.26 -13.91 7.86
N ASP A 118 -1.29 -13.01 8.04
CA ASP A 118 -1.45 -11.56 8.10
C ASP A 118 -0.27 -10.79 7.46
N GLY A 119 0.78 -11.50 7.00
CA GLY A 119 1.88 -10.93 6.22
C GLY A 119 2.87 -10.07 7.02
N HIS A 120 2.88 -10.19 8.34
CA HIS A 120 3.86 -9.48 9.18
C HIS A 120 5.23 -10.15 9.14
N ILE A 121 6.28 -9.32 9.15
CA ILE A 121 7.67 -9.76 9.34
C ILE A 121 8.04 -9.50 10.81
N PHE A 122 8.66 -10.47 11.45
CA PHE A 122 9.14 -10.36 12.83
C PHE A 122 10.57 -10.88 12.93
N HIS A 123 11.30 -10.45 13.97
CA HIS A 123 12.61 -11.02 14.24
C HIS A 123 12.44 -12.40 14.89
N SER A 124 13.01 -13.42 14.28
CA SER A 124 13.12 -14.76 14.86
C SER A 124 14.24 -14.72 15.90
N GLU A 125 13.93 -15.11 17.14
CA GLU A 125 14.95 -15.35 18.18
C GLU A 125 15.72 -16.66 17.92
#